data_AF-A0A349SGM5-F1
#
_entry.id   AF-A0A349SGM5-F1
#
_cell.length_a   1.000
_cell.length_b   1.000
_cell.length_c   1.000
_cell.angle_alpha   90.00
_cell.angle_beta   90.00
_cell.angle_gamma   90.00
#
_symmetry.space_group_name_H-M   'P 1'
#
loop_
_entity.id
_entity.type
_entity.pdbx_description
1 polymer ?
#
loop_
_entity_poly.entity_id
_entity_poly.type
_entity_poly.pdbx_seq_one_letter_code
_entity_poly.pdbx_strand_id
1 'polypeptide(L)'
;STGRIKAFKLTKLAGAYWRGDSNNEMLQRIYGTAWASRKDLKAYLHRIEEAEKRDHRRIGRQLDLFHFQEEAPGMVFWHRDGWTLYKLLENYIR
;
A
#
# COMPACT_ATOMS: atom_id res chain seq x y z
N SER A 1 15.82 30.98 0.13
CA SER A 1 14.55 31.40 0.76
C SER A 1 13.50 30.31 0.57
N THR A 2 12.71 30.03 1.61
CA THR A 2 11.60 29.04 1.65
C THR A 2 10.49 29.34 0.65
N GLY A 3 10.42 30.57 0.11
CA GLY A 3 9.45 30.96 -0.92
C GLY A 3 9.54 30.17 -2.24
N ARG A 4 10.60 29.37 -2.45
CA ARG A 4 10.74 28.46 -3.60
C ARG A 4 10.04 27.11 -3.40
N ILE A 5 9.75 26.70 -2.17
CA ILE A 5 9.16 25.40 -1.84
C ILE A 5 7.64 25.57 -1.73
N LYS A 6 6.94 25.60 -2.87
CA LYS A 6 5.49 25.89 -2.92
C LYS A 6 4.60 24.67 -3.23
N ALA A 7 5.14 23.60 -3.78
CA ALA A 7 4.38 22.43 -4.20
C ALA A 7 4.84 21.19 -3.45
N PHE A 8 4.41 21.06 -2.19
CA PHE A 8 4.65 19.88 -1.37
C PHE A 8 3.36 19.39 -0.72
N LYS A 9 3.32 18.11 -0.33
CA LYS A 9 2.19 17.52 0.39
C LYS A 9 2.68 16.40 1.33
N LEU A 10 2.15 16.37 2.55
CA LEU A 10 2.28 15.23 3.46
C LEU A 10 1.35 14.09 3.02
N THR A 11 1.84 12.86 3.01
CA THR A 11 1.14 11.72 2.40
C THR A 11 0.66 10.68 3.42
N LYS A 12 1.57 10.04 4.13
CA LYS A 12 1.27 8.92 5.04
C LYS A 12 2.00 9.09 6.36
N LEU A 13 1.43 8.53 7.42
CA LEU A 13 2.06 8.36 8.72
C LEU A 13 2.45 6.88 8.87
N ALA A 14 3.64 6.61 9.40
CA ALA A 14 4.06 5.25 9.73
C ALA A 14 4.87 5.22 11.02
N GLY A 15 4.92 4.06 11.68
CA GLY A 15 5.91 3.79 12.71
C GLY A 15 7.28 3.52 12.09
N ALA A 16 8.34 3.92 12.76
CA ALA A 16 9.71 3.54 12.44
C ALA A 16 10.51 3.33 13.72
N TYR A 17 11.28 2.26 13.79
CA TYR A 17 12.17 2.03 14.92
C TYR A 17 13.50 2.75 14.73
N TRP A 18 14.08 3.26 15.82
CA TRP A 18 15.39 3.89 15.78
C TRP A 18 16.46 2.93 15.22
N ARG A 19 17.19 3.39 14.19
CA ARG A 19 18.13 2.59 13.39
C ARG A 19 17.55 1.30 12.79
N GLY A 20 16.23 1.17 12.73
CA GLY A 20 15.54 -0.04 12.25
C GLY A 20 15.57 -1.21 13.23
N ASP A 21 16.03 -1.02 14.46
CA ASP A 21 16.09 -2.06 15.49
C ASP A 21 14.80 -2.06 16.33
N SER A 22 14.05 -3.16 16.25
CA SER A 22 12.75 -3.33 16.92
C SER A 22 12.79 -3.27 18.44
N ASN A 23 13.98 -3.38 19.06
CA ASN A 23 14.14 -3.22 20.51
C ASN A 23 14.15 -1.76 20.96
N ASN A 24 14.33 -0.82 20.03
CA ASN A 24 14.36 0.60 20.35
C ASN A 24 12.97 1.23 20.34
N GLU A 25 12.90 2.50 20.74
CA GLU A 25 11.68 3.30 20.73
C GLU A 25 11.02 3.36 19.34
N MET A 26 9.69 3.24 19.31
CA MET A 26 8.87 3.44 18.12
C MET A 26 8.68 4.94 17.86
N LEU A 27 9.30 5.43 16.78
CA LEU A 27 9.20 6.82 16.32
C LEU A 27 8.06 6.98 15.31
N GLN A 28 7.58 8.22 15.17
CA GLN A 28 6.61 8.60 14.15
C GLN A 28 7.31 9.12 12.90
N ARG A 29 7.10 8.45 11.77
CA ARG A 29 7.59 8.87 10.45
C ARG A 29 6.46 9.53 9.66
N ILE A 30 6.63 10.81 9.36
CA ILE A 30 5.73 11.57 8.49
C ILE A 30 6.32 11.58 7.08
N TYR A 31 5.63 10.94 6.13
CA TYR A 31 6.02 10.97 4.72
C TYR A 31 5.49 12.22 4.03
N GLY A 32 6.25 12.73 3.08
CA GLY A 32 5.85 13.83 2.21
C GLY A 32 6.55 13.77 0.86
N THR A 33 6.03 14.53 -0.09
CA THR A 33 6.59 14.69 -1.43
C THR A 33 6.65 16.18 -1.79
N ALA A 34 7.62 16.58 -2.61
CA ALA A 34 7.80 17.95 -3.07
C ALA A 34 8.17 17.95 -4.56
N TRP A 35 7.68 18.95 -5.29
CA TRP A 35 7.82 19.06 -6.74
C TRP A 35 8.14 20.51 -7.13
N ALA A 36 8.70 20.69 -8.33
CA ALA A 36 9.00 22.02 -8.87
C ALA A 36 7.73 22.82 -9.20
N SER A 37 6.68 22.17 -9.69
CA SER A 37 5.41 22.80 -10.04
C SER A 37 4.21 22.14 -9.35
N ARG A 38 3.13 22.90 -9.17
CA ARG A 38 1.85 22.36 -8.66
C ARG A 38 1.22 21.35 -9.63
N LYS A 39 1.49 21.48 -10.92
CA LYS A 39 1.00 20.55 -11.95
C LYS A 39 1.62 19.17 -11.75
N ASP A 40 2.93 19.10 -11.51
CA ASP A 40 3.63 17.83 -11.31
C ASP A 40 3.21 17.15 -10.01
N LEU A 41 3.03 17.94 -8.94
CA LEU A 41 2.48 17.43 -7.68
C LEU A 41 1.09 16.82 -7.90
N LYS A 42 0.19 17.51 -8.60
CA LYS A 42 -1.16 16.98 -8.88
C LYS A 42 -1.09 15.69 -9.71
N ALA A 43 -0.23 15.67 -10.75
CA ALA A 43 -0.03 14.48 -11.58
C ALA A 43 0.51 13.30 -10.77
N TYR A 44 1.44 13.54 -9.84
CA TYR A 44 1.94 12.51 -8.93
C TYR A 44 0.84 11.95 -8.03
N LEU A 45 0.06 12.82 -7.38
CA LEU A 45 -1.02 12.39 -6.49
C LEU A 45 -2.08 11.57 -7.24
N HIS A 46 -2.41 11.95 -8.47
CA HIS A 46 -3.30 11.17 -9.32
C HIS A 46 -2.73 9.76 -9.61
N ARG A 47 -1.43 9.64 -9.91
CA ARG A 47 -0.80 8.31 -10.10
C ARG A 47 -0.86 7.45 -8.84
N ILE A 48 -0.69 8.05 -7.67
CA ILE A 48 -0.79 7.33 -6.39
C ILE A 48 -2.22 6.84 -6.16
N GLU A 49 -3.23 7.67 -6.40
CA GLU A 49 -4.63 7.27 -6.30
C GLU A 49 -4.97 6.12 -7.25
N GLU A 50 -4.49 6.20 -8.50
CA GLU A 50 -4.67 5.13 -9.48
C GLU A 50 -3.95 3.83 -9.09
N ALA A 51 -2.78 3.92 -8.47
CA ALA A 51 -2.09 2.75 -7.94
C ALA A 51 -2.85 2.11 -6.76
N GLU A 52 -3.43 2.90 -5.86
CA GLU A 52 -4.21 2.40 -4.72
C GLU A 52 -5.49 1.69 -5.15
N LYS A 53 -6.12 2.10 -6.26
CA LYS A 53 -7.25 1.37 -6.86
C LYS A 53 -6.88 -0.04 -7.35
N ARG A 54 -5.59 -0.30 -7.61
CA ARG A 54 -5.06 -1.56 -8.14
C ARG A 54 -4.38 -2.43 -7.08
N ASP A 55 -4.47 -2.05 -5.81
CA ASP A 55 -3.91 -2.84 -4.70
C ASP A 55 -4.69 -4.15 -4.53
N HIS A 56 -3.98 -5.28 -4.63
CA HIS A 56 -4.57 -6.62 -4.56
C HIS A 56 -5.29 -6.89 -3.22
N ARG A 57 -4.91 -6.23 -2.12
CA ARG A 57 -5.59 -6.37 -0.81
C ARG A 57 -6.93 -5.66 -0.82
N ARG A 58 -7.00 -4.51 -1.50
CA ARG A 58 -8.25 -3.76 -1.70
C ARG A 58 -9.17 -4.52 -2.64
N ILE A 59 -8.67 -4.94 -3.80
CA ILE A 59 -9.45 -5.71 -4.78
C ILE A 59 -9.90 -7.04 -4.18
N GLY A 60 -9.00 -7.78 -3.51
CA GLY A 60 -9.29 -9.07 -2.89
C GLY A 60 -10.42 -8.98 -1.86
N ARG A 61 -10.47 -7.89 -1.08
CA ARG A 61 -11.59 -7.63 -0.16
C ARG A 61 -12.87 -7.23 -0.89
N GLN A 62 -12.78 -6.37 -1.91
CA GLN A 62 -13.94 -5.91 -2.67
C GLN A 62 -14.64 -7.01 -3.45
N LEU A 63 -13.86 -8.00 -3.91
CA LEU A 63 -14.34 -9.15 -4.69
C LEU A 63 -14.45 -10.42 -3.85
N ASP A 64 -14.30 -10.34 -2.52
CA ASP A 64 -14.39 -11.48 -1.60
C ASP A 64 -13.56 -12.71 -2.04
N LEU A 65 -12.29 -12.47 -2.40
CA LEU A 65 -11.41 -13.52 -2.93
C LEU A 65 -10.68 -14.27 -1.81
N PHE A 66 -10.23 -13.55 -0.79
CA PHE A 66 -9.48 -14.09 0.33
C PHE A 66 -9.45 -13.12 1.50
N HIS A 67 -9.04 -13.62 2.66
CA HIS A 67 -8.72 -12.78 3.81
C HIS A 67 -7.58 -13.36 4.66
N PHE A 68 -7.12 -12.56 5.62
CA PHE A 68 -6.16 -12.93 6.66
C PHE A 68 -6.82 -12.75 8.03
N GLN A 69 -6.41 -13.55 9.01
CA GLN A 69 -6.88 -13.52 10.39
C GLN A 69 -5.68 -13.44 11.33
N GLU A 70 -5.87 -12.90 12.53
CA GLU A 70 -4.78 -12.73 13.51
C GLU A 70 -4.32 -14.08 14.08
N GLU A 71 -5.22 -15.06 14.13
CA GLU A 71 -4.98 -16.42 14.60
C GLU A 71 -4.02 -17.21 13.69
N ALA A 72 -3.86 -16.78 12.43
CA ALA A 72 -2.97 -17.42 11.46
C ALA A 72 -2.24 -16.37 10.59
N PRO A 73 -1.26 -15.65 11.16
CA PRO A 73 -0.60 -14.55 10.49
C PRO A 73 0.20 -15.03 9.27
N GLY A 74 -0.02 -14.39 8.13
CA GLY A 74 0.63 -14.73 6.86
C GLY A 74 0.01 -15.91 6.11
N MET A 75 -1.01 -16.58 6.68
CA MET A 75 -1.74 -17.65 6.01
C MET A 75 -2.98 -17.10 5.31
N VAL A 76 -3.12 -17.40 4.01
CA VAL A 76 -4.26 -16.94 3.20
C VAL A 76 -5.43 -17.90 3.38
N PHE A 77 -6.60 -17.36 3.74
CA PHE A 77 -7.87 -18.09 3.69
C PHE A 77 -8.58 -17.76 2.38
N TRP A 78 -8.56 -18.71 1.45
CA TRP A 78 -9.20 -18.56 0.15
C TRP A 78 -10.71 -18.73 0.26
N HIS A 79 -11.45 -17.76 -0.27
CA HIS A 79 -12.89 -17.88 -0.47
C HIS A 79 -13.17 -18.60 -1.79
N ARG A 80 -14.45 -18.88 -2.07
CA ARG A 80 -14.87 -19.66 -3.25
C ARG A 80 -14.31 -19.09 -4.56
N ASP A 81 -14.41 -17.78 -4.76
CA ASP A 81 -14.03 -17.15 -6.03
C ASP A 81 -12.50 -17.06 -6.16
N GLY A 82 -11.80 -16.74 -5.07
CA GLY A 82 -10.33 -16.75 -5.04
C GLY A 82 -9.75 -18.15 -5.22
N TRP A 83 -10.36 -19.17 -4.63
CA TRP A 83 -9.95 -20.56 -4.81
C TRP A 83 -10.18 -21.05 -6.24
N THR A 84 -11.28 -20.63 -6.87
CA THR A 84 -11.56 -20.92 -8.29
C THR A 84 -10.46 -20.34 -9.18
N LEU A 85 -10.07 -19.08 -8.95
CA LEU A 85 -8.97 -18.45 -9.68
C LEU A 85 -7.65 -19.21 -9.50
N TYR A 86 -7.32 -19.59 -8.27
CA TYR A 86 -6.13 -20.37 -7.97
C TYR A 86 -6.12 -21.72 -8.70
N LYS A 87 -7.23 -22.46 -8.66
CA LYS A 87 -7.37 -23.76 -9.34
C LYS A 87 -7.24 -23.65 -10.86
N LEU A 88 -7.76 -22.58 -11.47
CA LEU A 88 -7.60 -22.33 -12.90
C LEU A 88 -6.12 -22.16 -13.28
N LEU A 89 -5.37 -21.37 -12.50
CA LEU A 89 -3.93 -21.19 -12.72
C LEU A 89 -3.15 -22.48 -12.48
N GLU A 90 -3.47 -23.22 -11.43
CA GLU A 90 -2.85 -24.51 -11.13
C GLU A 90 -3.04 -25.51 -12.27
N ASN A 91 -4.29 -25.65 -12.75
CA ASN A 91 -4.62 -26.58 -13.84
C ASN A 91 -3.98 -26.19 -15.18
N TYR A 92 -3.72 -24.90 -15.41
CA TYR A 92 -3.03 -24.45 -16.62
C TYR A 92 -1.53 -24.76 -16.61
N ILE A 93 -0.90 -24.74 -15.43
CA ILE A 93 0.54 -24.99 -15.26
C ILE A 93 0.84 -26.51 -15.25
N ARG A 94 -0.07 -27.33 -14.74
CA ARG A 94 0.04 -28.80 -14.68
C ARG A 94 -0.06 -29.44 -16.05
#